data_AF-A0A1L9BI79-F1
#
_entry.id   AF-A0A1L9BI79-F1
#
_cell.length_a   1.000
_cell.length_b   1.000
_cell.length_c   1.000
_cell.angle_alpha   90.00
_cell.angle_beta   90.00
_cell.angle_gamma   90.00
#
_symmetry.space_group_name_H-M   'P 1'
#
loop_
_entity.id
_entity.type
_entity.pdbx_description
1 polymer ?
#
loop_
_entity_poly.entity_id
_entity_poly.type
_entity_poly.pdbx_seq_one_letter_code
_entity_poly.pdbx_strand_id
1 'polypeptide(L)'
;MRYFKLEEDRSAGYTGNVDGMHKWRLPGILGCPTCKATWSDNSKAYPSVDLTPIASLADFEEARPEPIEEYERLCELVRPLLPPGAVLTPGATFGPLVGKAHGRFGQFVTPVPWWPLVQREAFEKLQAEGLPGLQGCPTQLRFRQRASPVLLELELLSVGRAHSDCLPSNGKPPCPRCGRLGLSLPKHLVLDAASLPNHRDAFRLEDFSTVVVCTERFVDTCLRLGLDGVTFHPLPTK
;
A
#
# COMPACT_ATOMS: atom_id res chain seq x y z
N MET A 1 7.33 -5.86 -21.54
CA MET A 1 6.11 -5.58 -20.75
C MET A 1 6.21 -4.16 -20.26
N ARG A 2 5.19 -3.32 -20.48
CA ARG A 2 5.18 -1.93 -19.98
C ARG A 2 4.63 -1.87 -18.55
N TYR A 3 5.02 -0.84 -17.81
CA TYR A 3 4.58 -0.59 -16.44
C TYR A 3 4.03 0.82 -16.30
N PHE A 4 3.10 0.99 -15.37
CA PHE A 4 2.37 2.23 -15.19
C PHE A 4 2.23 2.54 -13.69
N LYS A 5 2.33 3.82 -13.35
CA LYS A 5 1.93 4.34 -12.04
C LYS A 5 0.42 4.52 -12.03
N LEU A 6 -0.25 3.98 -11.01
CA LEU A 6 -1.66 4.24 -10.75
C LEU A 6 -1.78 5.53 -9.92
N GLU A 7 -2.62 6.46 -10.37
CA GLU A 7 -2.96 7.69 -9.64
C GLU A 7 -4.47 7.93 -9.65
N GLU A 8 -4.95 8.71 -8.69
CA GLU A 8 -6.34 9.16 -8.64
C GLU A 8 -6.71 9.97 -9.90
N ASP A 9 -7.86 9.68 -10.52
CA ASP A 9 -8.41 10.58 -11.54
C ASP A 9 -9.19 11.72 -10.90
N ARG A 10 -8.48 12.83 -10.61
CA ARG A 10 -9.09 14.04 -10.06
C ARG A 10 -9.98 14.80 -11.04
N SER A 11 -9.93 14.47 -12.33
CA SER A 11 -10.74 15.12 -13.37
C SER A 11 -12.14 14.52 -13.49
N ALA A 12 -12.35 13.29 -13.01
CA ALA A 12 -13.62 12.57 -13.07
C ALA A 12 -14.75 13.17 -12.23
N GLY A 13 -14.45 14.12 -11.33
CA GLY A 13 -15.47 14.85 -10.55
C GLY A 13 -16.16 14.02 -9.46
N TYR A 14 -15.55 12.91 -9.04
CA TYR A 14 -16.00 12.12 -7.91
C TYR A 14 -15.86 12.92 -6.60
N THR A 15 -16.86 12.79 -5.72
CA THR A 15 -16.91 13.50 -4.43
C THR A 15 -16.70 12.56 -3.24
N GLY A 16 -16.41 11.29 -3.55
CA GLY A 16 -16.21 10.24 -2.58
C GLY A 16 -15.02 10.54 -1.68
N ASN A 17 -15.25 10.53 -0.37
CA ASN A 17 -14.21 10.68 0.63
C ASN A 17 -14.28 9.55 1.64
N VAL A 18 -13.11 8.99 1.97
CA VAL A 18 -12.93 7.98 2.99
C VAL A 18 -12.08 8.56 4.11
N ASP A 19 -12.66 8.64 5.30
CA ASP A 19 -11.97 8.98 6.53
C ASP A 19 -11.83 7.69 7.35
N GLY A 20 -10.67 7.07 7.30
CA GLY A 20 -10.44 5.78 7.91
C GLY A 20 -8.97 5.44 8.05
N MET A 21 -8.73 4.41 8.85
CA MET A 21 -7.42 3.85 9.11
C MET A 21 -7.55 2.35 9.30
N HIS A 22 -6.51 1.61 8.97
CA HIS A 22 -6.44 0.20 9.28
C HIS A 22 -6.58 -0.04 10.78
N LYS A 23 -7.26 -1.13 11.11
CA LYS A 23 -7.63 -1.49 12.48
C LYS A 23 -6.43 -1.60 13.41
N TRP A 24 -5.30 -2.09 12.89
CA TRP A 24 -4.08 -2.26 13.66
C TRP A 24 -2.86 -1.69 12.95
N ARG A 25 -1.80 -1.42 13.72
CA ARG A 25 -0.52 -0.91 13.23
C ARG A 25 0.63 -1.26 14.15
N LEU A 26 1.82 -1.39 13.58
CA LEU A 26 3.06 -1.36 14.34
C LEU A 26 3.37 0.07 14.80
N PRO A 27 4.06 0.24 15.94
CA PRO A 27 4.53 1.56 16.34
C PRO A 27 5.58 2.09 15.35
N GLY A 28 5.77 3.41 15.40
CA GLY A 28 6.97 4.03 14.83
C GLY A 28 8.20 3.74 15.69
N ILE A 29 9.39 4.03 15.18
CA ILE A 29 10.62 4.00 15.99
C ILE A 29 10.82 5.38 16.61
N LEU A 30 11.06 5.41 17.93
CA LEU A 30 11.47 6.59 18.69
C LEU A 30 12.99 6.68 18.73
N GLY A 31 13.56 7.77 18.21
CA GLY A 31 14.95 8.18 18.45
C GLY A 31 15.97 7.05 18.23
N CYS A 32 16.04 6.49 17.02
CA CYS A 32 16.93 5.37 16.70
C CYS A 32 18.35 5.59 17.28
N PRO A 33 18.94 4.64 18.02
CA PRO A 33 20.20 4.87 18.72
C PRO A 33 21.36 5.19 17.77
N THR A 34 21.30 4.73 16.52
CA THR A 34 22.31 4.98 15.49
C THR A 34 22.09 6.28 14.73
N CYS A 35 20.94 6.46 14.08
CA CYS A 35 20.70 7.63 13.21
C CYS A 35 19.91 8.77 13.89
N LYS A 36 19.49 8.58 15.14
CA LYS A 36 18.70 9.51 15.98
C LYS A 36 17.31 9.87 15.43
N ALA A 37 16.89 9.26 14.32
CA ALA A 37 15.59 9.53 13.72
C ALA A 37 14.45 8.88 14.52
N THR A 38 13.40 9.66 14.76
CA THR A 38 12.06 9.17 15.06
C THR A 38 11.27 9.11 13.76
N TRP A 39 10.71 7.95 13.42
CA TRP A 39 10.03 7.79 12.13
C TRP A 39 9.06 6.60 12.06
N SER A 40 8.14 6.68 11.11
CA SER A 40 7.23 5.60 10.69
C SER A 40 6.93 5.72 9.19
N ASP A 41 6.45 4.63 8.61
CA ASP A 41 5.97 4.49 7.25
C ASP A 41 4.66 3.68 7.28
N ASN A 42 3.53 4.37 7.12
CA ASN A 42 2.20 3.75 7.08
C ASN A 42 1.79 3.30 5.68
N SER A 43 2.68 3.37 4.69
CA SER A 43 2.32 2.99 3.33
C SER A 43 2.24 1.48 3.17
N LYS A 44 2.97 0.69 3.96
CA LYS A 44 2.91 -0.78 3.94
C LYS A 44 1.74 -1.30 4.75
N ALA A 45 0.65 -1.61 4.03
CA ALA A 45 -0.59 -2.14 4.57
C ALA A 45 -0.80 -3.61 4.16
N TYR A 46 -1.36 -4.40 5.06
CA TYR A 46 -1.74 -5.81 4.86
C TYR A 46 -3.19 -6.01 5.33
N PRO A 47 -4.18 -5.63 4.50
CA PRO A 47 -5.57 -5.58 4.93
C PRO A 47 -6.18 -6.96 5.21
N SER A 48 -5.55 -8.04 4.74
CA SER A 48 -5.97 -9.41 5.05
C SER A 48 -5.50 -9.92 6.42
N VAL A 49 -4.51 -9.28 7.03
CA VAL A 49 -3.84 -9.78 8.24
C VAL A 49 -4.69 -9.50 9.47
N ASP A 50 -5.17 -10.57 10.10
CA ASP A 50 -5.96 -10.51 11.33
C ASP A 50 -5.06 -10.67 12.56
N LEU A 51 -4.97 -9.64 13.39
CA LEU A 51 -4.18 -9.68 14.63
C LEU A 51 -4.96 -10.18 15.84
N THR A 52 -6.27 -10.48 15.72
CA THR A 52 -7.09 -10.97 16.85
C THR A 52 -6.50 -12.15 17.64
N PRO A 53 -5.68 -13.06 17.07
CA PRO A 53 -5.04 -14.13 17.84
C PRO A 53 -3.92 -13.66 18.79
N ILE A 54 -3.43 -12.43 18.67
CA ILE A 54 -2.34 -11.90 19.51
C ILE A 54 -2.91 -11.47 20.87
N ALA A 55 -2.37 -12.04 21.95
CA ALA A 55 -2.82 -11.77 23.32
C ALA A 55 -2.71 -10.29 23.73
N SER A 56 -1.71 -9.56 23.22
CA SER A 56 -1.47 -8.14 23.50
C SER A 56 -2.01 -7.21 22.41
N LEU A 57 -3.23 -7.48 21.92
CA LEU A 57 -3.84 -6.76 20.79
C LEU A 57 -3.84 -5.22 20.95
N ALA A 58 -4.05 -4.72 22.17
CA ALA A 58 -4.05 -3.29 22.47
C ALA A 58 -2.73 -2.59 22.07
N ASP A 59 -1.62 -3.32 22.04
CA ASP A 59 -0.32 -2.79 21.60
C ASP A 59 -0.34 -2.35 20.12
N PHE A 60 -1.34 -2.73 19.33
CA PHE A 60 -1.43 -2.43 17.90
C PHE A 60 -2.54 -1.44 17.53
N GLU A 61 -3.37 -0.99 18.48
CA GLU A 61 -4.53 -0.16 18.17
C GLU A 61 -4.19 1.34 18.11
N GLU A 62 -3.21 1.78 18.92
CA GLU A 62 -2.82 3.19 19.01
C GLU A 62 -1.50 3.49 18.30
N ALA A 63 -1.49 4.59 17.54
CA ALA A 63 -0.28 5.10 16.91
C ALA A 63 0.64 5.73 17.96
N ARG A 64 1.83 5.15 18.14
CA ARG A 64 2.86 5.65 19.04
C ARG A 64 4.26 5.32 18.53
N PRO A 65 5.28 6.12 18.88
CA PRO A 65 6.67 5.74 18.67
C PRO A 65 7.20 4.96 19.88
N GLU A 66 7.96 3.89 19.64
CA GLU A 66 8.56 3.04 20.67
C GLU A 66 10.08 2.90 20.49
N PRO A 67 10.85 2.59 21.54
CA PRO A 67 12.23 2.13 21.39
C PRO A 67 12.33 0.98 20.39
N ILE A 68 13.45 0.90 19.66
CA ILE A 68 13.55 -0.05 18.55
C ILE A 68 13.45 -1.51 19.01
N GLU A 69 13.92 -1.82 20.22
CA GLU A 69 13.82 -3.14 20.82
C GLU A 69 12.35 -3.57 21.02
N GLU A 70 11.48 -2.64 21.40
CA GLU A 70 10.05 -2.90 21.57
C GLU A 70 9.35 -3.03 20.21
N TYR A 71 9.71 -2.18 19.23
CA TYR A 71 9.26 -2.34 17.85
C TYR A 71 9.62 -3.72 17.29
N GLU A 72 10.84 -4.20 17.52
CA GLU A 72 11.29 -5.53 17.09
C GLU A 72 10.52 -6.65 17.77
N ARG A 73 10.30 -6.56 19.09
CA ARG A 73 9.46 -7.52 19.84
C ARG A 73 8.06 -7.64 19.23
N LEU A 74 7.42 -6.51 18.92
CA LEU A 74 6.09 -6.48 18.32
C LEU A 74 6.08 -7.01 16.88
N CYS A 75 7.15 -6.79 16.11
CA CYS A 75 7.30 -7.39 14.78
C CYS A 75 7.26 -8.92 14.84
N GLU A 76 7.96 -9.54 15.81
CA GLU A 76 8.00 -11.00 15.95
C GLU A 76 6.62 -11.61 16.25
N LEU A 77 5.72 -10.87 16.94
CA LEU A 77 4.35 -11.32 17.15
C LEU A 77 3.51 -11.34 15.87
N VAL A 78 3.80 -10.42 14.94
CA VAL A 78 3.04 -10.25 13.70
C VAL A 78 3.56 -11.14 12.58
N ARG A 79 4.88 -11.38 12.51
CA ARG A 79 5.51 -12.15 11.42
C ARG A 79 4.80 -13.46 11.04
N PRO A 80 4.34 -14.30 11.98
CA PRO A 80 3.68 -15.57 11.64
C PRO A 80 2.35 -15.41 10.91
N LEU A 81 1.74 -14.23 10.96
CA LEU A 81 0.43 -13.91 10.38
C LEU A 81 0.53 -13.25 9.00
N LEU A 82 1.74 -12.88 8.57
CA LEU A 82 1.94 -12.12 7.35
C LEU A 82 1.83 -13.00 6.10
N PRO A 83 1.34 -12.46 4.97
CA PRO A 83 1.40 -13.15 3.71
C PRO A 83 2.85 -13.32 3.24
N PRO A 84 3.16 -14.37 2.45
CA PRO A 84 4.49 -14.58 1.90
C PRO A 84 5.02 -13.35 1.14
N GLY A 85 6.25 -12.94 1.44
CA GLY A 85 6.89 -11.77 0.81
C GLY A 85 6.48 -10.42 1.41
N ALA A 86 5.65 -10.39 2.45
CA ALA A 86 5.39 -9.16 3.20
C ALA A 86 6.66 -8.64 3.90
N VAL A 87 6.81 -7.32 3.91
CA VAL A 87 7.91 -6.60 4.56
C VAL A 87 7.34 -5.74 5.69
N LEU A 88 7.82 -5.93 6.91
CA LEU A 88 7.47 -5.07 8.04
C LEU A 88 8.32 -3.81 8.03
N THR A 89 7.67 -2.67 8.27
CA THR A 89 8.30 -1.39 8.56
C THR A 89 7.66 -0.75 9.79
N PRO A 90 8.36 0.17 10.48
CA PRO A 90 7.73 0.97 11.52
C PRO A 90 6.48 1.65 10.98
N GLY A 91 5.36 1.59 11.70
CA GLY A 91 4.08 2.12 11.22
C GLY A 91 3.29 1.26 10.23
N ALA A 92 3.79 0.08 9.80
CA ALA A 92 3.05 -0.82 8.93
C ALA A 92 1.68 -1.17 9.54
N THR A 93 0.67 -1.31 8.69
CA THR A 93 -0.73 -1.44 9.10
C THR A 93 -1.35 -2.78 8.72
N PHE A 94 -2.36 -3.21 9.49
CA PHE A 94 -2.97 -4.53 9.38
C PHE A 94 -4.48 -4.51 9.57
N GLY A 95 -5.13 -5.54 9.03
CA GLY A 95 -6.56 -5.74 9.11
C GLY A 95 -7.33 -4.75 8.25
N PRO A 96 -8.67 -4.78 8.27
CA PRO A 96 -9.47 -4.00 7.36
C PRO A 96 -9.35 -2.49 7.62
N LEU A 97 -9.54 -1.68 6.57
CA LEU A 97 -9.72 -0.24 6.69
C LEU A 97 -11.04 0.06 7.41
N VAL A 98 -10.95 0.69 8.60
CA VAL A 98 -12.10 1.03 9.45
C VAL A 98 -12.32 2.53 9.41
N GLY A 99 -13.58 2.97 9.28
CA GLY A 99 -13.85 4.40 9.25
C GLY A 99 -15.22 4.78 8.71
N LYS A 100 -15.30 5.99 8.17
CA LYS A 100 -16.49 6.58 7.56
C LYS A 100 -16.23 6.85 6.08
N ALA A 101 -17.26 6.69 5.27
CA ALA A 101 -17.22 7.03 3.85
C ALA A 101 -18.49 7.79 3.43
N HIS A 102 -18.35 8.74 2.51
CA HIS A 102 -19.47 9.52 1.98
C HIS A 102 -19.14 10.09 0.59
N GLY A 103 -20.16 10.56 -0.14
CA GLY A 103 -20.00 11.13 -1.48
C GLY A 103 -20.16 10.09 -2.59
N ARG A 104 -19.96 10.51 -3.85
CA ARG A 104 -20.03 9.63 -5.02
C ARG A 104 -18.64 9.11 -5.37
N PHE A 105 -18.51 7.79 -5.44
CA PHE A 105 -17.26 7.11 -5.73
C PHE A 105 -17.24 6.61 -7.18
N GLY A 106 -16.06 6.64 -7.79
CA GLY A 106 -15.78 5.85 -8.98
C GLY A 106 -15.59 4.38 -8.64
N GLN A 107 -15.29 3.58 -9.65
CA GLN A 107 -15.06 2.15 -9.48
C GLN A 107 -13.75 1.87 -8.74
N PHE A 108 -12.72 2.69 -8.95
CA PHE A 108 -11.58 2.82 -8.06
C PHE A 108 -11.70 4.05 -7.17
N VAL A 109 -11.13 3.94 -5.97
CA VAL A 109 -11.06 5.02 -4.98
C VAL A 109 -9.70 4.97 -4.32
N THR A 110 -8.99 6.08 -4.24
CA THR A 110 -7.65 6.14 -3.61
C THR A 110 -7.64 7.19 -2.50
N PRO A 111 -8.09 6.86 -1.27
CA PRO A 111 -8.09 7.80 -0.15
C PRO A 111 -6.70 8.39 0.12
N VAL A 112 -5.69 7.56 -0.12
CA VAL A 112 -4.28 7.94 -0.25
C VAL A 112 -3.69 7.15 -1.44
N PRO A 113 -2.57 7.62 -2.04
CA PRO A 113 -2.01 7.01 -3.25
C PRO A 113 -1.67 5.51 -3.16
N TRP A 114 -1.47 4.97 -1.96
CA TRP A 114 -1.05 3.59 -1.71
C TRP A 114 -2.13 2.67 -1.15
N TRP A 115 -3.37 3.18 -0.97
CA TRP A 115 -4.53 2.37 -0.57
C TRP A 115 -5.59 2.39 -1.69
N PRO A 116 -5.33 1.76 -2.85
CA PRO A 116 -6.34 1.64 -3.87
C PRO A 116 -7.46 0.72 -3.37
N LEU A 117 -8.64 1.30 -3.28
CA LEU A 117 -9.89 0.59 -3.07
C LEU A 117 -10.60 0.42 -4.42
N VAL A 118 -11.42 -0.61 -4.50
CA VAL A 118 -12.21 -0.94 -5.68
C VAL A 118 -13.61 -1.35 -5.26
N GLN A 119 -14.62 -0.94 -6.01
CA GLN A 119 -15.98 -1.44 -5.81
C GLN A 119 -16.02 -2.95 -6.06
N ARG A 120 -16.75 -3.69 -5.22
CA ARG A 120 -16.85 -5.16 -5.30
C ARG A 120 -17.16 -5.65 -6.71
N GLU A 121 -18.13 -5.04 -7.39
CA GLU A 121 -18.57 -5.42 -8.72
C GLU A 121 -17.48 -5.20 -9.78
N ALA A 122 -16.66 -4.16 -9.62
CA ALA A 122 -15.50 -3.92 -10.48
C ALA A 122 -14.37 -4.93 -10.20
N PHE A 123 -14.15 -5.26 -8.93
CA PHE A 123 -13.17 -6.26 -8.53
C PHE A 123 -13.50 -7.66 -9.02
N GLU A 124 -14.78 -8.07 -8.95
CA GLU A 124 -15.24 -9.35 -9.47
C GLU A 124 -14.99 -9.48 -10.97
N LYS A 125 -15.17 -8.39 -11.74
CA LYS A 125 -14.78 -8.35 -13.16
C LYS A 125 -13.27 -8.51 -13.34
N LEU A 126 -12.44 -7.82 -12.54
CA LEU A 126 -10.99 -7.98 -12.59
C LEU A 126 -10.54 -9.41 -12.25
N GLN A 127 -11.18 -10.05 -11.28
CA GLN A 127 -10.89 -11.45 -10.93
C GLN A 127 -11.27 -12.42 -12.06
N ALA A 128 -12.39 -12.18 -12.74
CA ALA A 128 -12.83 -13.02 -13.87
C ALA A 128 -11.82 -13.01 -15.04
N GLU A 129 -10.99 -11.96 -15.14
CA GLU A 129 -9.92 -11.84 -16.15
C GLU A 129 -8.62 -12.55 -15.74
N GLY A 130 -8.55 -13.10 -14.53
CA GLY A 130 -7.42 -13.94 -14.09
C GLY A 130 -6.12 -13.17 -13.85
N LEU A 131 -6.19 -11.90 -13.45
CA LEU A 131 -5.01 -11.08 -13.13
C LEU A 131 -4.26 -11.66 -11.91
N PRO A 132 -3.00 -12.12 -12.04
CA PRO A 132 -2.29 -12.79 -10.96
C PRO A 132 -1.94 -11.85 -9.81
N GLY A 133 -2.00 -12.41 -8.60
CA GLY A 133 -1.62 -11.75 -7.36
C GLY A 133 -2.60 -10.66 -6.89
N LEU A 134 -3.77 -10.55 -7.51
CA LEU A 134 -4.79 -9.57 -7.17
C LEU A 134 -5.72 -10.11 -6.08
N GLN A 135 -5.74 -9.46 -4.93
CA GLN A 135 -6.60 -9.80 -3.79
C GLN A 135 -7.31 -8.55 -3.27
N GLY A 136 -8.61 -8.68 -3.02
CA GLY A 136 -9.47 -7.62 -2.51
C GLY A 136 -9.93 -7.97 -1.11
N CYS A 137 -9.65 -7.10 -0.15
CA CYS A 137 -9.96 -7.29 1.26
C CYS A 137 -11.15 -6.42 1.65
N PRO A 138 -12.21 -6.98 2.27
CA PRO A 138 -13.36 -6.20 2.71
C PRO A 138 -12.97 -5.08 3.68
N THR A 139 -13.46 -3.88 3.43
CA THR A 139 -13.32 -2.76 4.38
C THR A 139 -14.42 -2.80 5.44
N GLN A 140 -14.22 -2.10 6.56
CA GLN A 140 -15.23 -1.86 7.61
C GLN A 140 -15.65 -0.39 7.62
N LEU A 141 -15.87 0.17 6.42
CA LEU A 141 -16.31 1.55 6.24
C LEU A 141 -17.82 1.67 6.50
N ARG A 142 -18.19 2.65 7.34
CA ARG A 142 -19.59 3.02 7.57
C ARG A 142 -19.97 4.14 6.63
N PHE A 143 -20.95 3.88 5.79
CA PHE A 143 -21.46 4.90 4.89
C PHE A 143 -22.71 5.57 5.45
N ARG A 144 -22.85 6.87 5.19
CA ARG A 144 -24.04 7.63 5.60
C ARG A 144 -25.22 7.52 4.61
N GLN A 145 -25.00 6.97 3.42
CA GLN A 145 -25.96 6.95 2.31
C GLN A 145 -26.60 5.57 2.10
N ARG A 146 -27.86 5.55 1.65
CA ARG A 146 -28.70 4.34 1.60
C ARG A 146 -28.26 3.31 0.55
N ALA A 147 -27.64 3.74 -0.55
CA ALA A 147 -27.14 2.88 -1.63
C ALA A 147 -25.62 3.04 -1.73
N SER A 148 -24.90 2.52 -0.75
CA SER A 148 -23.44 2.67 -0.67
C SER A 148 -22.73 1.50 -1.36
N PRO A 149 -21.67 1.77 -2.12
CA PRO A 149 -20.88 0.70 -2.71
C PRO A 149 -20.17 -0.11 -1.62
N VAL A 150 -19.91 -1.38 -1.90
CA VAL A 150 -18.98 -2.18 -1.10
C VAL A 150 -17.58 -1.95 -1.63
N LEU A 151 -16.73 -1.29 -0.84
CA LEU A 151 -15.33 -1.06 -1.21
C LEU A 151 -14.44 -2.17 -0.63
N LEU A 152 -13.61 -2.74 -1.50
CA LEU A 152 -12.55 -3.68 -1.17
C LEU A 152 -11.21 -2.96 -1.30
N GLU A 153 -10.31 -3.14 -0.33
CA GLU A 153 -8.93 -2.68 -0.45
C GLU A 153 -8.09 -3.70 -1.20
N LEU A 154 -7.30 -3.27 -2.18
CA LEU A 154 -6.36 -4.16 -2.84
C LEU A 154 -5.16 -4.44 -1.94
N GLU A 155 -4.88 -5.71 -1.69
CA GLU A 155 -3.66 -6.11 -0.99
C GLU A 155 -2.46 -6.11 -1.94
N LEU A 156 -1.61 -5.08 -1.81
CA LEU A 156 -0.46 -4.87 -2.67
C LEU A 156 0.85 -5.08 -1.90
N LEU A 157 1.58 -6.13 -2.23
CA LEU A 157 2.92 -6.36 -1.68
C LEU A 157 3.94 -5.36 -2.24
N SER A 158 4.96 -5.06 -1.45
CA SER A 158 6.11 -4.24 -1.86
C SER A 158 7.22 -5.16 -2.37
N VAL A 159 7.43 -5.23 -3.69
CA VAL A 159 8.33 -6.23 -4.31
C VAL A 159 9.15 -5.71 -5.51
N GLY A 160 8.88 -4.51 -6.02
CA GLY A 160 9.69 -3.88 -7.07
C GLY A 160 10.55 -2.74 -6.51
N ARG A 161 11.56 -2.28 -7.25
CA ARG A 161 12.44 -1.18 -6.83
C ARG A 161 12.59 -0.12 -7.91
N ALA A 162 12.94 1.10 -7.51
CA ALA A 162 13.45 2.09 -8.43
C ALA A 162 14.87 1.71 -8.89
N HIS A 163 15.22 2.11 -10.09
CA HIS A 163 16.57 1.98 -10.62
C HIS A 163 17.55 2.81 -9.79
N SER A 164 18.81 2.38 -9.70
CA SER A 164 19.85 3.06 -8.91
C SER A 164 20.06 4.53 -9.30
N ASP A 165 19.83 4.89 -10.56
CA ASP A 165 19.81 6.29 -11.06
C ASP A 165 18.81 7.19 -10.30
N CYS A 166 17.75 6.62 -9.72
CA CYS A 166 16.78 7.35 -8.91
C CYS A 166 17.23 7.55 -7.47
N LEU A 167 18.31 6.88 -7.06
CA LEU A 167 18.87 6.97 -5.72
C LEU A 167 20.03 7.99 -5.72
N PRO A 168 20.25 8.72 -4.61
CA PRO A 168 21.37 9.62 -4.52
C PRO A 168 22.70 8.85 -4.71
N SER A 169 23.54 9.28 -5.66
CA SER A 169 24.82 8.64 -5.99
C SER A 169 25.84 8.63 -4.84
N ASN A 170 25.73 9.58 -3.91
CA ASN A 170 26.48 9.64 -2.64
C ASN A 170 25.60 9.34 -1.42
N GLY A 171 24.46 8.68 -1.62
CA GLY A 171 23.50 8.39 -0.58
C GLY A 171 24.12 7.52 0.50
N LYS A 172 23.98 7.96 1.76
CA LYS A 172 24.31 7.09 2.90
C LYS A 172 23.49 5.80 2.76
N PRO A 173 24.08 4.62 3.04
CA PRO A 173 23.31 3.40 3.08
C PRO A 173 22.18 3.52 4.10
N PRO A 174 21.12 2.67 4.00
CA PRO A 174 20.09 2.61 5.02
C PRO A 174 20.70 2.49 6.42
N CYS A 175 20.08 3.12 7.42
CA CYS A 175 20.56 3.00 8.79
C CYS A 175 20.70 1.52 9.17
N PRO A 176 21.87 1.05 9.64
CA PRO A 176 22.08 -0.38 9.90
C PRO A 176 21.24 -0.90 11.07
N ARG A 177 20.71 0.00 11.92
CA ARG A 177 19.87 -0.37 13.06
C ARG A 177 18.38 -0.38 12.72
N CYS A 178 17.88 0.67 12.06
CA CYS A 178 16.44 0.82 11.80
C CYS A 178 16.04 0.70 10.32
N GLY A 179 16.98 0.52 9.40
CA GLY A 179 16.70 0.45 7.95
C GLY A 179 16.27 1.77 7.31
N ARG A 180 16.18 2.87 8.06
CA ARG A 180 15.75 4.17 7.52
C ARG A 180 16.76 4.69 6.50
N LEU A 181 16.30 4.91 5.28
CA LEU A 181 17.06 5.59 4.22
C LEU A 181 16.64 7.07 4.08
N GLY A 182 15.34 7.38 4.30
CA GLY A 182 14.83 8.76 4.27
C GLY A 182 14.81 9.37 2.87
N LEU A 183 14.42 8.59 1.86
CA LEU A 183 14.30 9.05 0.48
C LEU A 183 13.05 9.92 0.29
N SER A 184 13.15 10.84 -0.67
CA SER A 184 11.99 11.50 -1.27
C SER A 184 11.74 10.91 -2.64
N LEU A 185 10.47 10.77 -3.03
CA LEU A 185 10.11 10.27 -4.35
C LEU A 185 10.76 11.17 -5.43
N PRO A 186 11.55 10.62 -6.37
CA PRO A 186 12.16 11.40 -7.43
C PRO A 186 11.08 11.95 -8.38
N LYS A 187 11.35 13.11 -8.98
CA LYS A 187 10.48 13.68 -10.03
C LYS A 187 10.41 12.78 -11.27
N HIS A 188 11.51 12.11 -11.57
CA HIS A 188 11.63 11.17 -12.69
C HIS A 188 11.92 9.79 -12.12
N LEU A 189 10.86 9.02 -11.88
CA LEU A 189 10.95 7.66 -11.39
C LEU A 189 11.23 6.71 -12.57
N VAL A 190 12.25 5.89 -12.42
CA VAL A 190 12.62 4.81 -13.34
C VAL A 190 12.62 3.52 -12.52
N LEU A 191 12.01 2.46 -13.06
CA LEU A 191 11.97 1.16 -12.41
C LEU A 191 13.23 0.33 -12.75
N ASP A 192 13.74 -0.40 -11.77
CA ASP A 192 14.77 -1.42 -11.98
C ASP A 192 14.11 -2.69 -12.56
N ALA A 193 14.34 -2.96 -13.84
CA ALA A 193 13.73 -4.07 -14.56
C ALA A 193 14.07 -5.44 -13.95
N ALA A 194 15.25 -5.60 -13.35
CA ALA A 194 15.68 -6.85 -12.75
C ALA A 194 14.92 -7.15 -11.43
N SER A 195 14.35 -6.13 -10.80
CA SER A 195 13.59 -6.26 -9.56
C SER A 195 12.09 -6.55 -9.75
N LEU A 196 11.56 -6.45 -10.97
CA LEU A 196 10.11 -6.43 -11.17
C LEU A 196 9.50 -7.85 -11.10
N PRO A 197 8.37 -8.03 -10.39
CA PRO A 197 7.74 -9.33 -10.27
C PRO A 197 7.11 -9.75 -11.62
N ASN A 198 7.20 -11.05 -11.92
CA ASN A 198 6.55 -11.67 -13.08
C ASN A 198 5.18 -12.30 -12.77
N HIS A 199 4.80 -12.37 -11.50
CA HIS A 199 3.63 -13.08 -10.99
C HIS A 199 2.61 -12.14 -10.32
N ARG A 200 2.72 -10.82 -10.54
CA ARG A 200 1.81 -9.81 -10.00
C ARG A 200 1.55 -8.73 -11.04
N ASP A 201 0.30 -8.36 -11.16
CA ASP A 201 -0.14 -7.30 -12.07
C ASP A 201 -0.31 -5.93 -11.43
N ALA A 202 -0.42 -5.90 -10.10
CA ALA A 202 -0.40 -4.70 -9.28
C ALA A 202 0.45 -4.94 -8.03
N PHE A 203 1.34 -4.01 -7.70
CA PHE A 203 2.24 -4.09 -6.57
C PHE A 203 2.72 -2.69 -6.16
N ARG A 204 3.52 -2.60 -5.11
CA ARG A 204 4.16 -1.36 -4.66
C ARG A 204 5.68 -1.48 -4.73
N LEU A 205 6.36 -0.34 -4.81
CA LEU A 205 7.83 -0.33 -4.72
C LEU A 205 8.30 -0.48 -3.28
N GLU A 206 9.40 -1.18 -3.04
CA GLU A 206 9.97 -1.38 -1.70
C GLU A 206 10.58 -0.09 -1.14
N ASP A 207 11.29 0.64 -1.98
CA ASP A 207 11.99 1.90 -1.69
C ASP A 207 11.06 3.13 -1.73
N PHE A 208 9.98 3.04 -2.51
CA PHE A 208 8.93 4.06 -2.59
C PHE A 208 7.53 3.43 -2.47
N SER A 209 7.23 2.87 -1.30
CA SER A 209 5.99 2.11 -1.05
C SER A 209 4.69 2.89 -1.12
N THR A 210 4.77 4.20 -1.35
CA THR A 210 3.65 5.06 -1.73
C THR A 210 3.25 4.98 -3.21
N VAL A 211 4.10 4.37 -4.05
CA VAL A 211 3.89 4.21 -5.49
C VAL A 211 3.26 2.85 -5.78
N VAL A 212 2.05 2.87 -6.34
CA VAL A 212 1.40 1.68 -6.89
C VAL A 212 1.78 1.54 -8.36
N VAL A 213 2.32 0.38 -8.70
CA VAL A 213 2.75 0.02 -10.06
C VAL A 213 1.84 -1.08 -10.60
N CYS A 214 1.37 -0.89 -11.83
CA CYS A 214 0.55 -1.81 -12.58
C CYS A 214 1.26 -2.26 -13.86
N THR A 215 1.05 -3.50 -14.28
CA THR A 215 1.51 -4.00 -15.59
C THR A 215 0.59 -3.51 -16.71
N GLU A 216 1.09 -3.55 -17.93
CA GLU A 216 0.29 -3.32 -19.15
C GLU A 216 -0.98 -4.17 -19.21
N ARG A 217 -0.90 -5.45 -18.82
CA ARG A 217 -2.06 -6.33 -18.79
C ARG A 217 -3.14 -5.83 -17.84
N PHE A 218 -2.76 -5.34 -16.65
CA PHE A 218 -3.71 -4.74 -15.70
C PHE A 218 -4.39 -3.51 -16.31
N VAL A 219 -3.60 -2.60 -16.90
CA VAL A 219 -4.10 -1.36 -17.50
C VAL A 219 -5.05 -1.65 -18.65
N ASP A 220 -4.66 -2.51 -19.59
CA ASP A 220 -5.49 -2.89 -20.74
C ASP A 220 -6.80 -3.53 -20.30
N THR A 221 -6.77 -4.31 -19.21
CA THR A 221 -7.97 -4.92 -18.62
C THR A 221 -8.89 -3.86 -18.01
N CYS A 222 -8.36 -2.94 -17.22
CA CYS A 222 -9.14 -1.83 -16.65
C CYS A 222 -9.79 -0.99 -17.76
N LEU A 223 -9.04 -0.63 -18.80
CA LEU A 223 -9.53 0.16 -19.92
C LEU A 223 -10.63 -0.58 -20.71
N ARG A 224 -10.43 -1.87 -21.01
CA ARG A 224 -11.42 -2.70 -21.71
C ARG A 224 -12.71 -2.89 -20.91
N LEU A 225 -12.60 -3.03 -19.58
CA LEU A 225 -13.75 -3.14 -18.68
C LEU A 225 -14.41 -1.79 -18.39
N GLY A 226 -13.83 -0.68 -18.87
CA GLY A 226 -14.33 0.68 -18.64
C GLY A 226 -14.23 1.12 -17.19
N LEU A 227 -13.24 0.64 -16.43
CA LEU A 227 -13.07 0.97 -15.02
C LEU A 227 -12.51 2.39 -14.85
N ASP A 228 -13.12 3.18 -13.98
CA ASP A 228 -12.79 4.58 -13.76
C ASP A 228 -12.32 4.90 -12.32
N GLY A 229 -12.05 6.18 -12.05
CA GLY A 229 -11.59 6.69 -10.75
C GLY A 229 -10.07 6.74 -10.59
N VAL A 230 -9.32 6.17 -11.54
CA VAL A 230 -7.85 6.20 -11.59
C VAL A 230 -7.36 6.48 -13.01
N THR A 231 -6.13 7.00 -13.10
CA THR A 231 -5.37 7.15 -14.33
C THR A 231 -4.07 6.35 -14.25
N PHE A 232 -3.53 6.00 -15.42
CA PHE A 232 -2.32 5.17 -15.55
C PHE A 232 -1.24 5.94 -16.30
N HIS A 233 -0.13 6.21 -15.63
CA HIS A 233 0.98 6.98 -16.19
C HIS A 233 2.15 6.05 -16.52
N PRO A 234 2.64 6.01 -17.77
CA PRO A 234 3.76 5.15 -18.14
C PRO A 234 5.00 5.39 -17.26
N LEU A 235 5.63 4.30 -16.81
CA LEU A 235 6.89 4.34 -16.08
C LEU A 235 8.02 3.75 -16.95
N PRO A 236 9.14 4.47 -17.13
CA PRO A 236 10.31 3.92 -17.80
C PRO A 236 10.94 2.81 -16.96
N THR A 237 11.53 1.81 -17.63
CA THR A 237 12.27 0.72 -17.00
C THR A 237 13.71 0.70 -17.53
N LYS A 238 14.66 0.34 -16.68
CA LYS A 238 16.07 0.13 -17.03
C LYS A 238 16.59 -1.18 -16.46
#